data_AF-A0A8S1E2U4-F1
#
_entry.id   AF-A0A8S1E2U4-F1
#
_cell.length_a   1.000
_cell.length_b   1.000
_cell.length_c   1.000
_cell.angle_alpha   90.00
_cell.angle_beta   90.00
_cell.angle_gamma   90.00
#
_symmetry.space_group_name_H-M   'P 1'
#
loop_
_entity.id
_entity.type
_entity.pdbx_description
1 polymer ?
#
loop_
_entity_poly.entity_id
_entity_poly.type
_entity_poly.pdbx_seq_one_letter_code
_entity_poly.pdbx_strand_id
1 'polypeptide(L)'
;MDYNKKRTLVTCLVCSIIFLVIFNYDLIPLATVKLEEVKVLELKDLDGLAEDDEMLLAFTRQMLVKPSSGPYFLSKPGYYNPEYKYIVEKLRNRRNGFFIDCGAFDGEDASVTLPMEMNLNWRGILVEPAPRNFFRLRLKNRKSWILPICMSTTTNSTLVRYLK
;
A
#
# COMPACT_ATOMS: atom_id res chain seq x y z
N MET A 1 1.85 -77.35 7.33
CA MET A 1 1.70 -75.97 7.82
C MET A 1 1.18 -75.12 6.67
N ASP A 2 -0.09 -74.70 6.77
CA ASP A 2 -0.96 -74.24 5.68
C ASP A 2 -0.39 -73.02 4.92
N TYR A 3 -0.29 -73.15 3.59
CA TYR A 3 0.20 -72.14 2.66
C TYR A 3 -0.57 -70.82 2.78
N ASN A 4 -1.87 -70.89 3.08
CA ASN A 4 -2.70 -69.71 3.29
C ASN A 4 -2.29 -68.94 4.56
N LYS A 5 -1.86 -69.65 5.62
CA LYS A 5 -1.44 -69.02 6.89
C LYS A 5 -0.13 -68.24 6.72
N LYS A 6 0.81 -68.73 5.91
CA LYS A 6 2.05 -68.02 5.57
C LYS A 6 1.78 -66.78 4.72
N ARG A 7 0.88 -66.88 3.73
CA ARG A 7 0.51 -65.74 2.87
C ARG A 7 -0.16 -64.62 3.65
N THR A 8 -1.09 -64.94 4.55
CA THR A 8 -1.74 -63.95 5.43
C THR A 8 -0.74 -63.28 6.35
N LEU A 9 0.21 -64.01 6.93
CA LEU A 9 1.23 -63.45 7.83
C LEU A 9 2.15 -62.46 7.10
N VAL A 10 2.58 -62.78 5.87
CA VAL A 10 3.42 -61.89 5.05
C VAL A 10 2.66 -60.63 4.66
N THR A 11 1.38 -60.74 4.28
CA THR A 11 0.55 -59.57 3.96
C THR A 11 0.36 -58.66 5.17
N CYS A 12 0.11 -59.23 6.36
CA CYS A 12 0.00 -58.45 7.59
C CYS A 12 1.30 -57.72 7.94
N LEU A 13 2.46 -58.39 7.79
CA LEU A 13 3.78 -57.78 8.03
C LEU A 13 4.05 -56.60 7.07
N VAL A 14 3.80 -56.78 5.78
CA VAL A 14 3.96 -55.71 4.77
C VAL A 14 3.04 -54.53 5.07
N CYS A 15 1.77 -54.78 5.42
CA CYS A 15 0.84 -53.72 5.79
C CYS A 15 1.27 -52.99 7.08
N SER A 16 1.79 -53.70 8.08
CA SER A 16 2.28 -53.07 9.31
C SER A 16 3.53 -52.21 9.08
N ILE A 17 4.43 -52.62 8.17
CA ILE A 17 5.61 -51.82 7.80
C ILE A 17 5.18 -50.57 7.03
N ILE A 18 4.27 -50.70 6.05
CA ILE A 18 3.74 -49.56 5.30
C ILE A 18 3.01 -48.58 6.24
N PHE A 19 2.21 -49.10 7.18
CA PHE A 19 1.51 -48.27 8.16
C PHE A 19 2.50 -47.54 9.08
N LEU A 20 3.55 -48.22 9.56
CA LEU A 20 4.61 -47.59 10.36
C LEU A 20 5.40 -46.57 9.56
N VAL A 21 5.68 -46.82 8.29
CA VAL A 21 6.33 -45.85 7.40
C VAL A 21 5.43 -44.61 7.24
N ILE A 22 4.17 -44.77 6.84
CA ILE A 22 3.24 -43.63 6.67
C ILE A 22 3.09 -42.84 7.97
N PHE A 23 2.87 -43.50 9.11
CA PHE A 23 2.71 -42.82 10.40
C PHE A 23 3.98 -42.08 10.86
N ASN A 24 5.18 -42.61 10.58
CA ASN A 24 6.44 -41.95 10.96
C ASN A 24 6.83 -40.83 9.98
N TYR A 25 6.48 -40.92 8.69
CA TYR A 25 6.73 -39.85 7.72
C TYR A 25 5.74 -38.69 7.87
N ASP A 26 4.50 -38.93 8.26
CA ASP A 26 3.51 -37.86 8.50
C ASP A 26 3.72 -37.12 9.84
N LEU A 27 4.47 -37.72 10.78
CA LEU A 27 4.79 -37.12 12.10
C LEU A 27 6.18 -36.47 12.19
N ILE A 28 6.96 -36.45 11.10
CA ILE A 28 8.31 -35.84 11.05
C ILE A 28 8.45 -35.01 9.77
N PRO A 29 8.51 -33.66 9.81
CA PRO A 29 7.97 -32.70 10.75
C PRO A 29 7.13 -31.61 10.04
N LEU A 30 5.85 -31.45 10.42
CA LEU A 30 5.14 -30.16 10.35
C LEU A 30 5.72 -29.17 11.40
N ALA A 31 7.02 -29.25 11.64
CA ALA A 31 7.71 -28.66 12.78
C ALA A 31 9.13 -28.23 12.40
N THR A 32 9.39 -27.82 11.16
CA THR A 32 10.53 -26.93 10.83
C THR A 32 10.25 -26.13 9.55
N VAL A 33 9.10 -25.46 9.46
CA VAL A 33 9.11 -24.19 8.70
C VAL A 33 9.85 -23.23 9.62
N LYS A 34 11.11 -22.91 9.29
CA LYS A 34 11.75 -21.73 9.87
C LYS A 34 10.88 -20.55 9.47
N LEU A 35 10.05 -20.08 10.39
CA LEU A 35 9.51 -18.74 10.31
C LEU A 35 10.73 -17.84 10.39
N GLU A 36 11.24 -17.40 9.24
CA GLU A 36 12.03 -16.18 9.21
C GLU A 36 11.21 -15.15 9.98
N GLU A 37 11.80 -14.59 11.04
CA GLU A 37 11.19 -13.51 11.78
C GLU A 37 10.85 -12.42 10.78
N VAL A 38 9.56 -12.26 10.48
CA VAL A 38 9.07 -11.13 9.69
C VAL A 38 9.33 -9.91 10.55
N LYS A 39 10.46 -9.25 10.31
CA LYS A 39 10.81 -8.01 11.00
C LYS A 39 9.71 -7.01 10.67
N VAL A 40 8.88 -6.71 11.65
CA VAL A 40 7.86 -5.66 11.52
C VAL A 40 8.62 -4.35 11.38
N LEU A 41 8.53 -3.76 10.19
CA LEU A 41 9.16 -2.48 9.90
C LEU A 41 8.56 -1.41 10.81
N GLU A 42 9.37 -0.85 11.71
CA GLU A 42 8.96 0.27 12.54
C GLU A 42 9.28 1.60 11.85
N LEU A 43 8.46 2.64 12.06
CA LEU A 43 8.71 3.97 11.47
C LEU A 43 10.09 4.55 11.84
N LYS A 44 10.65 4.15 13.00
CA LYS A 44 11.99 4.55 13.44
C LYS A 44 13.09 3.97 12.55
N ASP A 45 12.85 2.80 11.94
CA ASP A 45 13.81 2.15 11.05
C ASP A 45 13.90 2.87 9.70
N LEU A 46 12.95 3.76 9.42
CA LEU A 46 12.90 4.58 8.20
C LEU A 46 13.58 5.93 8.36
N ASP A 47 14.10 6.29 9.53
CA ASP A 47 14.73 7.59 9.76
C ASP A 47 16.16 7.61 9.21
N GLY A 48 16.52 8.68 8.47
CA GLY A 48 17.87 8.86 7.93
C GLY A 48 18.22 8.01 6.71
N LEU A 49 17.32 7.16 6.20
CA LEU A 49 17.52 6.39 4.98
C LEU A 49 17.67 7.30 3.76
N ALA A 50 18.47 6.89 2.78
CA ALA A 50 18.55 7.59 1.50
C ALA A 50 17.21 7.54 0.75
N GLU A 51 16.92 8.53 -0.08
CA GLU A 51 15.68 8.65 -0.85
C GLU A 51 15.42 7.48 -1.80
N ASP A 52 16.48 6.80 -2.25
CA ASP A 52 16.47 5.63 -3.11
C ASP A 52 16.64 4.30 -2.37
N ASP A 53 16.68 4.32 -1.03
CA ASP A 53 16.75 3.13 -0.19
C ASP A 53 15.55 2.20 -0.44
N GLU A 54 15.81 0.91 -0.66
CA GLU A 54 14.78 -0.06 -1.03
C GLU A 54 13.67 -0.17 0.02
N MET A 55 14.01 -0.03 1.31
CA MET A 55 13.07 -0.11 2.42
C MET A 55 12.16 1.12 2.44
N LEU A 56 12.72 2.31 2.22
CA LEU A 56 11.95 3.55 2.13
C LEU A 56 11.03 3.55 0.90
N LEU A 57 11.51 3.06 -0.24
CA LEU A 57 10.71 2.92 -1.46
C LEU A 57 9.59 1.90 -1.27
N ALA A 58 9.86 0.75 -0.63
CA ALA A 58 8.86 -0.26 -0.32
C ALA A 58 7.76 0.29 0.61
N PHE A 59 8.16 0.99 1.68
CA PHE A 59 7.22 1.65 2.58
C PHE A 59 6.37 2.69 1.86
N THR A 60 6.98 3.58 1.08
CA THR A 60 6.28 4.62 0.31
C THR A 60 5.24 4.02 -0.64
N ARG A 61 5.60 2.93 -1.34
CA ARG A 61 4.68 2.20 -2.23
C ARG A 61 3.52 1.57 -1.47
N GLN A 62 3.75 1.05 -0.27
CA GLN A 62 2.71 0.49 0.58
C GLN A 62 1.72 1.55 1.10
N MET A 63 2.23 2.75 1.39
CA MET A 63 1.41 3.88 1.87
C MET A 63 0.59 4.56 0.77
N LEU A 64 0.91 4.31 -0.51
CA LEU A 64 0.25 4.94 -1.64
C LEU A 64 -1.20 4.43 -1.80
N VAL A 65 -2.17 5.33 -1.60
CA VAL A 65 -3.58 5.03 -1.81
C VAL A 65 -3.92 5.19 -3.30
N LYS A 66 -4.56 4.17 -3.88
CA LYS A 66 -4.95 4.17 -5.29
C LYS A 66 -6.09 5.17 -5.57
N PRO A 67 -6.14 5.73 -6.79
CA PRO A 67 -7.27 6.52 -7.27
C PRO A 67 -8.61 5.79 -7.10
N SER A 68 -9.66 6.52 -6.73
CA SER A 68 -11.00 5.94 -6.63
C SER A 68 -11.60 5.69 -8.01
N SER A 69 -12.25 4.54 -8.20
CA SER A 69 -13.06 4.28 -9.40
C SER A 69 -14.48 4.84 -9.27
N GLY A 70 -14.99 5.04 -8.05
CA GLY A 70 -16.36 5.51 -7.76
C GLY A 70 -16.58 7.01 -7.99
N PRO A 71 -17.82 7.51 -7.91
CA PRO A 71 -18.10 8.94 -8.09
C PRO A 71 -17.38 9.80 -7.03
N TYR A 72 -17.07 11.05 -7.39
CA TYR A 72 -16.55 12.03 -6.45
C TYR A 72 -17.54 12.26 -5.30
N PHE A 73 -17.03 12.42 -4.09
CA PHE A 73 -17.84 12.68 -2.89
C PHE A 73 -17.48 14.05 -2.31
N LEU A 74 -17.93 15.09 -3.01
CA LEU A 74 -17.65 16.50 -2.74
C LEU A 74 -18.70 17.11 -1.82
N SER A 75 -18.28 17.95 -0.88
CA SER A 75 -19.13 18.65 0.09
C SER A 75 -19.47 20.09 -0.32
N LYS A 76 -18.60 20.74 -1.10
CA LYS A 76 -18.65 22.11 -1.61
C LYS A 76 -18.17 22.19 -3.07
N PRO A 77 -18.83 21.49 -4.01
CA PRO A 77 -18.44 21.53 -5.41
C PRO A 77 -18.46 22.98 -5.95
N GLY A 78 -17.42 23.37 -6.70
CA GLY A 78 -17.29 24.71 -7.28
C GLY A 78 -16.52 25.72 -6.43
N TYR A 79 -16.24 25.44 -5.15
CA TYR A 79 -15.42 26.30 -4.29
C TYR A 79 -13.93 25.94 -4.40
N TYR A 80 -13.30 26.33 -5.50
CA TYR A 80 -11.89 26.07 -5.79
C TYR A 80 -11.01 27.29 -5.51
N ASN A 81 -9.71 27.08 -5.33
CA ASN A 81 -8.77 28.19 -5.22
C ASN A 81 -8.67 28.93 -6.57
N PRO A 82 -8.91 30.27 -6.61
CA PRO A 82 -8.88 31.06 -7.84
C PRO A 82 -7.61 30.93 -8.69
N GLU A 83 -6.47 30.58 -8.07
CA GLU A 83 -5.18 30.38 -8.75
C GLU A 83 -5.23 29.31 -9.84
N TYR A 84 -6.17 28.35 -9.77
CA TYR A 84 -6.31 27.34 -10.81
C TYR A 84 -6.48 27.95 -12.20
N LYS A 85 -7.19 29.09 -12.31
CA LYS A 85 -7.41 29.77 -13.61
C LYS A 85 -6.10 30.27 -14.20
N TYR A 86 -5.28 30.92 -13.37
CA TYR A 86 -3.99 31.44 -13.78
C TYR A 86 -3.04 30.31 -14.21
N ILE A 87 -3.00 29.22 -13.44
CA ILE A 87 -2.16 28.05 -13.76
C ILE A 87 -2.60 27.42 -15.09
N VAL A 88 -3.89 27.19 -15.28
CA VAL A 88 -4.44 26.59 -16.52
C VAL A 88 -4.16 27.49 -17.73
N GLU A 89 -4.27 28.81 -17.58
CA GLU A 89 -3.93 29.78 -18.62
C GLU A 89 -2.45 29.71 -19.01
N LYS A 90 -1.54 29.72 -18.02
CA LYS A 90 -0.08 29.61 -18.27
C LYS A 90 0.31 28.28 -18.91
N LEU A 91 -0.42 27.22 -18.57
CA LEU A 91 -0.28 25.90 -19.19
C LEU A 91 -1.03 25.77 -20.53
N ARG A 92 -1.58 26.87 -21.06
CA ARG A 92 -2.28 26.93 -22.35
C ARG A 92 -3.42 25.91 -22.45
N ASN A 93 -4.20 25.77 -21.39
CA ASN A 93 -5.31 24.80 -21.30
C ASN A 93 -4.87 23.34 -21.60
N ARG A 94 -3.63 22.97 -21.26
CA ARG A 94 -3.15 21.60 -21.40
C ARG A 94 -4.12 20.62 -20.71
N ARG A 95 -4.44 19.53 -21.42
CA ARG A 95 -5.22 18.39 -20.93
C ARG A 95 -4.31 17.19 -20.70
N ASN A 96 -4.79 16.21 -19.95
CA ASN A 96 -4.08 14.95 -19.69
C ASN A 96 -2.69 15.15 -19.05
N GLY A 97 -2.54 16.18 -18.22
CA GLY A 97 -1.29 16.44 -17.50
C GLY A 97 -1.14 15.59 -16.24
N PHE A 98 -0.01 15.80 -15.56
CA PHE A 98 0.29 15.19 -14.28
C PHE A 98 0.67 16.25 -13.25
N PHE A 99 0.12 16.18 -12.03
CA PHE A 99 0.46 17.09 -10.94
C PHE A 99 0.96 16.34 -9.70
N ILE A 100 1.67 17.06 -8.84
CA ILE A 100 1.91 16.68 -7.45
C ILE A 100 1.38 17.84 -6.60
N ASP A 101 0.40 17.57 -5.75
CA ASP A 101 -0.25 18.55 -4.89
C ASP A 101 0.27 18.40 -3.46
N CYS A 102 1.02 19.39 -3.01
CA CYS A 102 1.81 19.31 -1.79
C CYS A 102 1.11 20.06 -0.67
N GLY A 103 0.47 19.33 0.24
CA GLY A 103 -0.49 19.92 1.19
C GLY A 103 -1.89 19.95 0.61
N ALA A 104 -2.36 18.79 0.14
CA ALA A 104 -3.68 18.63 -0.50
C ALA A 104 -4.87 18.88 0.45
N PHE A 105 -4.60 19.09 1.75
CA PHE A 105 -5.59 19.39 2.78
C PHE A 105 -6.71 18.36 2.81
N ASP A 106 -7.98 18.78 2.75
CA ASP A 106 -9.13 17.88 2.76
C ASP A 106 -9.52 17.36 1.36
N GLY A 107 -8.71 17.66 0.34
CA GLY A 107 -8.92 17.22 -1.04
C GLY A 107 -9.95 18.00 -1.82
N GLU A 108 -10.53 19.06 -1.28
CA GLU A 108 -11.60 19.79 -1.92
C GLU A 108 -11.53 21.30 -1.67
N ASP A 109 -11.55 21.70 -0.40
CA ASP A 109 -11.64 23.10 0.01
C ASP A 109 -10.39 23.84 -0.48
N ALA A 110 -10.61 24.89 -1.28
CA ALA A 110 -9.53 25.65 -1.92
C ALA A 110 -8.53 24.79 -2.72
N SER A 111 -8.96 23.65 -3.28
CA SER A 111 -8.09 22.83 -4.13
C SER A 111 -7.86 23.49 -5.48
N VAL A 112 -6.58 23.60 -5.89
CA VAL A 112 -6.17 24.01 -7.24
C VAL A 112 -6.28 22.83 -8.21
N THR A 113 -5.96 21.63 -7.75
CA THR A 113 -5.84 20.45 -8.61
C THR A 113 -7.15 19.74 -8.89
N LEU A 114 -8.15 19.85 -7.99
CA LEU A 114 -9.49 19.28 -8.18
C LEU A 114 -10.14 19.71 -9.51
N PRO A 115 -10.23 21.00 -9.86
CA PRO A 115 -10.80 21.41 -11.14
C PRO A 115 -9.94 20.97 -12.34
N MET A 116 -8.61 20.84 -12.19
CA MET A 116 -7.75 20.32 -13.26
C MET A 116 -8.00 18.82 -13.51
N GLU A 117 -8.15 18.05 -12.44
CA GLU A 117 -8.49 16.64 -12.47
C GLU A 117 -9.85 16.40 -13.15
N MET A 118 -10.89 17.10 -12.70
CA MET A 118 -12.26 16.94 -13.23
C MET A 118 -12.43 17.46 -14.66
N ASN A 119 -11.88 18.64 -14.97
CA ASN A 119 -12.24 19.34 -16.21
C ASN A 119 -11.21 19.15 -17.33
N LEU A 120 -9.95 18.87 -16.97
CA LEU A 120 -8.83 18.77 -17.92
C LEU A 120 -8.25 17.36 -17.98
N ASN A 121 -8.84 16.39 -17.27
CA ASN A 121 -8.39 15.00 -17.19
C ASN A 121 -6.94 14.85 -16.72
N TRP A 122 -6.51 15.75 -15.82
CA TRP A 122 -5.22 15.60 -15.18
C TRP A 122 -5.27 14.47 -14.16
N ARG A 123 -4.14 13.81 -13.94
CA ARG A 123 -3.95 12.85 -12.84
C ARG A 123 -2.82 13.36 -11.95
N GLY A 124 -2.67 12.82 -10.75
CA GLY A 124 -1.57 13.25 -9.91
C GLY A 124 -1.47 12.53 -8.59
N ILE A 125 -0.58 13.05 -7.73
CA ILE A 125 -0.40 12.58 -6.36
C ILE A 125 -0.80 13.72 -5.42
N LEU A 126 -1.68 13.43 -4.47
CA LEU A 126 -2.12 14.32 -3.41
C LEU A 126 -1.34 13.96 -2.14
N VAL A 127 -0.46 14.85 -1.70
CA VAL A 127 0.38 14.65 -0.51
C VAL A 127 -0.24 15.39 0.66
N GLU A 128 -0.56 14.69 1.74
CA GLU A 128 -1.12 15.29 2.95
C GLU A 128 -0.69 14.52 4.21
N PRO A 129 0.29 15.03 4.97
CA PRO A 129 0.81 14.34 6.16
C PRO A 129 -0.08 14.49 7.39
N ALA A 130 -0.95 15.52 7.49
CA ALA A 130 -1.75 15.72 8.69
C ALA A 130 -2.86 14.67 8.76
N PRO A 131 -2.91 13.79 9.79
CA PRO A 131 -3.81 12.64 9.79
C PRO A 131 -5.28 13.02 9.60
N ARG A 132 -5.74 14.08 10.26
CA ARG A 132 -7.14 14.53 10.17
C ARG A 132 -7.51 14.99 8.75
N ASN A 133 -6.60 15.68 8.07
CA ASN A 133 -6.82 16.15 6.70
C ASN A 133 -6.77 14.96 5.73
N PHE A 134 -5.77 14.10 5.86
CA PHE A 134 -5.65 12.87 5.09
C PHE A 134 -6.92 12.01 5.17
N PHE A 135 -7.50 11.81 6.36
CA PHE A 135 -8.76 11.07 6.50
C PHE A 135 -9.90 11.74 5.73
N ARG A 136 -10.04 13.07 5.81
CA ARG A 136 -11.07 13.80 5.05
C ARG A 136 -10.84 13.70 3.54
N LEU A 137 -9.59 13.87 3.10
CA LEU A 137 -9.15 13.74 1.72
C LEU A 137 -9.50 12.37 1.13
N ARG A 138 -9.24 11.29 1.88
CA ARG A 138 -9.56 9.92 1.45
C ARG A 138 -11.04 9.71 1.17
N LEU A 139 -11.93 10.43 1.86
CA LEU A 139 -13.37 10.33 1.68
C LEU A 139 -13.86 11.00 0.39
N LYS A 140 -13.07 11.88 -0.25
CA LYS A 140 -13.50 12.65 -1.42
C LYS A 140 -13.58 11.85 -2.73
N ASN A 141 -13.08 10.61 -2.74
CA ASN A 141 -13.00 9.78 -3.95
C ASN A 141 -12.27 10.46 -5.12
N ARG A 142 -11.16 11.14 -4.82
CA ARG A 142 -10.29 11.73 -5.85
C ARG A 142 -9.79 10.67 -6.84
N LYS A 143 -9.55 11.10 -8.09
CA LYS A 143 -9.02 10.29 -9.20
C LYS A 143 -7.49 10.33 -9.29
N SER A 144 -6.87 10.79 -8.22
CA SER A 144 -5.44 10.90 -8.03
C SER A 144 -4.99 9.99 -6.89
N TRP A 145 -3.72 9.59 -6.92
CA TRP A 145 -3.12 8.84 -5.82
C TRP A 145 -3.05 9.74 -4.58
N ILE A 146 -3.12 9.17 -3.38
CA ILE A 146 -2.97 9.91 -2.13
C ILE A 146 -1.79 9.33 -1.36
N LEU A 147 -0.95 10.19 -0.79
CA LEU A 147 0.23 9.79 -0.05
C LEU A 147 0.32 10.55 1.28
N PRO A 148 0.20 9.86 2.44
CA PRO A 148 0.19 10.49 3.76
C PRO A 148 1.61 10.66 4.33
N ILE A 149 2.49 11.35 3.59
CA ILE A 149 3.87 11.61 4.01
C ILE A 149 4.22 13.09 3.90
N CYS A 150 5.30 13.50 4.56
CA CYS A 150 5.90 14.81 4.36
C CYS A 150 6.80 14.79 3.12
N MET A 151 7.01 15.97 2.53
CA MET A 151 8.11 16.16 1.58
C MET A 151 9.32 16.76 2.30
N SER A 152 10.50 16.36 1.86
CA SER A 152 11.75 16.93 2.33
C SER A 152 12.50 17.60 1.18
N THR A 153 13.36 18.56 1.52
CA THR A 153 14.37 19.13 0.62
C THR A 153 15.72 18.43 0.76
N THR A 154 15.83 17.45 1.67
CA THR A 154 17.00 16.60 1.86
C THR A 154 16.80 15.26 1.16
N THR A 155 17.92 14.63 0.78
CA THR A 155 17.96 13.29 0.16
C THR A 155 17.86 12.15 1.17
N ASN A 156 17.73 12.46 2.46
CA ASN A 156 17.54 11.49 3.52
C ASN A 156 16.16 11.70 4.14
N SER A 157 15.49 10.60 4.44
CA SER A 157 14.22 10.58 5.14
C SER A 157 14.37 11.11 6.57
N THR A 158 13.28 11.65 7.11
CA THR A 158 13.25 12.11 8.49
C THR A 158 11.92 11.74 9.13
N LEU A 159 11.98 11.12 10.30
CA LEU A 159 10.81 10.87 11.12
C LEU A 159 10.41 12.16 11.83
N VAL A 160 9.27 12.72 11.42
CA VAL A 160 8.69 13.91 12.05
C VAL A 160 7.50 13.55 12.93
N ARG A 161 7.37 14.24 14.07
CA ARG A 161 6.21 14.08 14.96
C ARG A 161 5.13 15.10 14.60
N TYR A 162 3.92 14.63 14.34
CA TYR A 162 2.77 15.51 14.19
C TYR A 162 2.39 16.10 15.56
N LEU A 163 2.51 17.42 15.70
CA LEU A 163 2.08 18.15 16.89
C LEU A 163 0.62 18.58 16.71
N LYS A 164 -0.20 18.33 17.74
CA LYS A 164 -1.62 18.72 17.77
C LYS A 164 -1.80 20.15 18.24
#